data_AF-A0AAV5YQB5-F1
#
_entry.id   AF-A0AAV5YQB5-F1
#
_cell.length_a   1.000
_cell.length_b   1.000
_cell.length_c   1.000
_cell.angle_alpha   90.00
_cell.angle_beta   90.00
_cell.angle_gamma   90.00
#
_symmetry.space_group_name_H-M   'P 1'
#
loop_
_entity.id
_entity.type
_entity.pdbx_description
1 polymer ?
#
loop_
_entity_poly.entity_id
_entity_poly.type
_entity_poly.pdbx_seq_one_letter_code
_entity_poly.pdbx_strand_id
1 'polypeptide(L)'
;MARPDRSARPAPIMLSVGEASGDLHGATLCRALRALEPDGRLIGMGGGRMAAEGVEVILDPTAHAAVGTSEALGRIPSLYRAYRLMGQRLRDERPRALVLIDFPEFNLRLARQARRAGVPVVYFVPPQLWAWRRGRVRQMARRVSQVLAVFPFEAALYERHHVPVEFVGHPLLDVLPLDLARDDARRRIQADPGHSLIGLLPGSRREEIARLLPPMLDAARRLAAADGRRR
;
A
#
# COMPACT_ATOMS: atom_id res chain seq x y z
N MET A 1 41.44 11.84 6.84
CA MET A 1 40.07 11.30 6.73
C MET A 1 39.21 11.96 7.80
N ALA A 2 38.40 12.95 7.43
CA ALA A 2 37.53 13.65 8.38
C ALA A 2 36.39 12.71 8.81
N ARG A 3 36.21 12.53 10.12
CA ARG A 3 35.04 11.85 10.69
C ARG A 3 33.78 12.66 10.34
N PRO A 4 32.68 12.04 9.90
CA PRO A 4 31.45 12.78 9.63
C PRO A 4 30.94 13.41 10.93
N ASP A 5 30.57 14.69 10.83
CA ASP A 5 29.96 15.49 11.88
C ASP A 5 28.68 14.79 12.40
N ARG A 6 28.69 14.38 13.67
CA ARG A 6 27.59 13.68 14.35
C ARG A 6 26.49 14.65 14.87
N SER A 7 26.56 15.94 14.56
CA SER A 7 25.64 16.96 15.08
C SER A 7 24.42 17.26 14.18
N ALA A 8 24.41 16.82 12.92
CA ALA A 8 23.25 16.95 12.04
C ALA A 8 22.35 15.72 12.14
N ARG A 9 21.08 15.90 12.52
CA ARG A 9 20.07 14.81 12.47
C ARG A 9 20.05 14.21 11.06
N PRO A 10 20.07 12.87 10.91
CA PRO A 10 20.04 12.24 9.60
C PRO A 10 18.78 12.67 8.84
N ALA A 11 18.95 13.05 7.57
CA ALA A 11 17.84 13.44 6.72
C ALA A 11 16.84 12.27 6.62
N PRO A 12 15.52 12.53 6.75
CA PRO A 12 14.55 11.46 6.89
C PRO A 12 14.29 10.73 5.57
N ILE A 13 13.71 9.54 5.65
CA ILE A 13 12.98 8.94 4.53
C ILE A 13 11.51 9.35 4.69
N MET A 14 10.94 9.91 3.62
CA MET A 14 9.54 10.31 3.62
C MET A 14 8.67 9.21 3.00
N LEU A 15 7.57 8.84 3.63
CA LEU A 15 6.63 7.82 3.15
C LEU A 15 5.27 8.42 2.79
N SER A 16 4.57 7.82 1.81
CA SER A 16 3.22 8.26 1.42
C SER A 16 2.32 7.08 1.06
N VAL A 17 1.36 6.77 1.96
CA VAL A 17 0.26 5.81 1.76
C VAL A 17 -1.09 6.53 1.84
N GLY A 18 -2.06 6.12 1.02
CA GLY A 18 -3.41 6.70 1.01
C GLY A 18 -4.52 5.84 1.60
N GLU A 19 -4.25 4.54 1.80
CA GLU A 19 -5.25 3.54 2.16
C GLU A 19 -4.71 2.57 3.22
N ALA A 20 -5.61 1.86 3.91
CA ALA A 20 -5.26 0.94 5.00
C ALA A 20 -4.46 -0.29 4.53
N SER A 21 -4.64 -0.73 3.28
CA SER A 21 -3.79 -1.75 2.65
C SER A 21 -2.36 -1.24 2.45
N GLY A 22 -2.23 -0.01 1.96
CA GLY A 22 -0.95 0.69 1.84
C GLY A 22 -0.25 0.84 3.20
N ASP A 23 -0.99 1.17 4.27
CA ASP A 23 -0.46 1.28 5.63
C ASP A 23 0.13 -0.03 6.16
N LEU A 24 -0.46 -1.18 5.79
CA LEU A 24 0.12 -2.49 6.11
C LEU A 24 1.49 -2.67 5.42
N HIS A 25 1.56 -2.43 4.11
CA HIS A 25 2.81 -2.55 3.35
C HIS A 25 3.85 -1.53 3.81
N GLY A 26 3.42 -0.31 4.14
CA GLY A 26 4.26 0.74 4.71
C GLY A 26 4.84 0.34 6.05
N ALA A 27 4.05 -0.24 6.96
CA ALA A 27 4.53 -0.72 8.24
C ALA A 27 5.60 -1.81 8.08
N THR A 28 5.37 -2.80 7.21
CA THR A 28 6.38 -3.84 6.93
C THR A 28 7.69 -3.25 6.41
N LEU A 29 7.61 -2.28 5.49
CA LEU A 29 8.80 -1.59 4.99
C LEU A 29 9.49 -0.77 6.10
N CYS A 30 8.74 -0.03 6.91
CA CYS A 30 9.29 0.76 8.01
C CYS A 30 10.02 -0.12 9.03
N ARG A 31 9.48 -1.30 9.34
CA ARG A 31 10.13 -2.28 10.21
C ARG A 31 11.47 -2.74 9.65
N ALA A 32 11.51 -3.07 8.35
CA ALA A 32 12.75 -3.47 7.68
C ALA A 32 13.77 -2.32 7.65
N LEU A 33 13.34 -1.10 7.35
CA LEU A 33 14.19 0.10 7.38
C LEU A 33 14.75 0.36 8.78
N ARG A 34 13.94 0.16 9.82
CA ARG A 34 14.37 0.32 11.22
C ARG A 34 15.42 -0.72 11.62
N ALA A 35 15.29 -1.95 11.13
CA ALA A 35 16.30 -2.99 11.38
C ALA A 35 17.65 -2.64 10.74
N LEU A 36 17.65 -1.96 9.59
CA LEU A 36 18.86 -1.53 8.89
C LEU A 36 19.45 -0.23 9.45
N GLU A 37 18.62 0.74 9.80
CA GLU A 37 19.01 2.05 10.34
C GLU A 37 18.13 2.40 11.56
N PRO A 38 18.46 1.89 12.77
CA PRO A 38 17.64 2.08 13.98
C PRO A 38 17.38 3.55 14.32
N ASP A 39 18.39 4.39 14.15
CA ASP A 39 18.33 5.84 14.40
C ASP A 39 17.80 6.65 13.20
N GLY A 40 17.43 5.97 12.10
CA GLY A 40 16.93 6.59 10.89
C GLY A 40 15.60 7.31 11.11
N ARG A 41 15.45 8.53 10.58
CA ARG A 41 14.17 9.24 10.69
C ARG A 41 13.21 8.79 9.60
N LEU A 42 12.00 8.38 10.01
CA LEU A 42 10.90 8.07 9.09
C LEU A 42 9.79 9.09 9.33
N ILE A 43 9.36 9.78 8.29
CA ILE A 43 8.28 10.78 8.36
C ILE A 43 7.30 10.54 7.23
N GLY A 44 6.06 10.99 7.31
CA GLY A 44 5.20 10.89 6.13
C GLY A 44 3.71 10.93 6.38
N MET A 45 3.00 10.47 5.36
CA MET A 45 1.56 10.27 5.37
C MET A 45 1.29 8.78 5.53
N GLY A 46 0.59 8.40 6.61
CA GLY A 46 0.55 7.03 7.15
C GLY A 46 -0.62 6.79 8.08
N GLY A 47 -1.03 5.53 8.25
CA GLY A 47 -2.03 5.14 9.24
C GLY A 47 -1.39 4.70 10.56
N GLY A 48 -2.22 4.14 11.43
CA GLY A 48 -1.80 3.67 12.76
C GLY A 48 -0.72 2.59 12.74
N ARG A 49 -0.64 1.74 11.70
CA ARG A 49 0.40 0.69 11.64
C ARG A 49 1.77 1.29 11.38
N MET A 50 1.87 2.26 10.46
CA MET A 50 3.13 2.97 10.25
C MET A 50 3.54 3.78 11.48
N ALA A 51 2.59 4.41 12.18
CA ALA A 51 2.88 5.12 13.43
C ALA A 51 3.47 4.18 14.49
N ALA A 52 2.94 2.96 14.62
CA ALA A 52 3.46 1.95 15.55
C ALA A 52 4.91 1.51 15.24
N GLU A 53 5.35 1.61 13.99
CA GLU A 53 6.73 1.33 13.57
C GLU A 53 7.66 2.57 13.69
N GLY A 54 7.19 3.63 14.36
CA GLY A 54 7.96 4.83 14.67
C GLY A 54 8.05 5.84 13.51
N VAL A 55 7.07 5.86 12.61
CA VAL A 55 6.94 6.93 11.61
C VAL A 55 6.34 8.18 12.26
N GLU A 56 6.96 9.34 12.05
CA GLU A 56 6.35 10.64 12.34
C GLU A 56 5.23 10.90 11.31
N VAL A 57 4.00 10.52 11.68
CA VAL A 57 2.82 10.69 10.82
C VAL A 57 2.41 12.17 10.79
N ILE A 58 2.66 12.82 9.66
CA ILE A 58 2.29 14.20 9.37
C ILE A 58 0.78 14.31 9.15
N LEU A 59 0.18 13.28 8.53
CA LEU A 59 -1.26 13.17 8.34
C LEU A 59 -1.70 11.72 8.09
N ASP A 60 -2.90 11.37 8.54
CA ASP A 60 -3.50 10.05 8.35
C ASP A 60 -4.69 10.12 7.36
N PRO A 61 -4.48 9.76 6.08
CA PRO A 61 -5.56 9.70 5.09
C PRO A 61 -6.34 8.38 5.16
N THR A 62 -5.85 7.39 5.91
CA THR A 62 -6.37 6.03 6.00
C THR A 62 -7.61 5.95 6.89
N ALA A 63 -7.70 6.81 7.91
CA ALA A 63 -8.85 6.93 8.81
C ALA A 63 -10.19 7.17 8.08
N HIS A 64 -10.15 7.72 6.86
CA HIS A 64 -11.35 8.03 6.06
C HIS A 64 -11.48 7.17 4.78
N ALA A 65 -10.70 6.10 4.62
CA ALA A 65 -10.72 5.27 3.41
C ALA A 65 -12.00 4.41 3.25
N ALA A 66 -12.85 4.34 4.29
CA ALA A 66 -14.00 3.43 4.36
C ALA A 66 -15.36 4.03 3.95
N VAL A 67 -15.41 5.29 3.47
CA VAL A 67 -16.68 5.99 3.21
C VAL A 67 -16.87 6.25 1.70
N GLY A 68 -18.11 6.03 1.22
CA GLY A 68 -18.47 5.69 -0.16
C GLY A 68 -18.18 6.72 -1.27
N THR A 69 -18.52 6.33 -2.50
CA THR A 69 -18.29 7.04 -3.77
C THR A 69 -18.91 8.44 -3.82
N SER A 70 -19.98 8.73 -3.08
CA SER A 70 -20.57 10.07 -2.96
C SER A 70 -19.73 11.05 -2.11
N GLU A 71 -18.84 10.55 -1.25
CA GLU A 71 -17.91 11.38 -0.45
C GLU A 71 -16.53 11.54 -1.09
N ALA A 72 -16.23 10.84 -2.18
CA ALA A 72 -14.95 10.94 -2.87
C ALA A 72 -14.63 12.38 -3.31
N LEU A 73 -15.65 13.15 -3.72
CA LEU A 73 -15.51 14.58 -4.03
C LEU A 73 -15.27 15.44 -2.76
N GLY A 74 -15.92 15.11 -1.65
CA GLY A 74 -15.75 15.78 -0.36
C GLY A 74 -14.35 15.59 0.24
N ARG A 75 -13.60 14.57 -0.18
CA ARG A 75 -12.20 14.33 0.20
C ARG A 75 -11.19 15.13 -0.63
N ILE A 76 -11.59 15.75 -1.74
CA ILE A 76 -10.65 16.51 -2.59
C ILE A 76 -9.97 17.66 -1.82
N PRO A 77 -10.68 18.49 -1.01
CA PRO A 77 -10.03 19.56 -0.25
C PRO A 77 -9.01 19.04 0.76
N SER A 78 -9.30 17.94 1.47
CA SER A 78 -8.37 17.37 2.45
C SER A 78 -7.15 16.77 1.76
N LEU A 79 -7.34 16.03 0.67
CA LEU A 79 -6.24 15.52 -0.16
C LEU A 79 -5.40 16.65 -0.75
N TYR A 80 -6.02 17.76 -1.17
CA TYR A 80 -5.27 18.90 -1.67
C TYR A 80 -4.43 19.58 -0.57
N ARG A 81 -4.99 19.72 0.64
CA ARG A 81 -4.22 20.21 1.81
C ARG A 81 -3.05 19.29 2.13
N ALA A 82 -3.27 17.97 2.16
CA ALA A 82 -2.23 16.97 2.34
C ALA A 82 -1.13 17.09 1.27
N TYR A 83 -1.52 17.20 0.00
CA TYR A 83 -0.58 17.39 -1.11
C TYR A 83 0.28 18.65 -0.93
N ARG A 84 -0.32 19.78 -0.53
CA ARG A 84 0.42 21.02 -0.27
C ARG A 84 1.40 20.87 0.91
N LEU A 85 0.95 20.26 2.00
CA LEU A 85 1.75 20.05 3.20
C LEU A 85 2.93 19.10 2.95
N MET A 86 2.67 17.95 2.31
CA MET A 86 3.73 17.02 1.92
C MET A 86 4.73 17.68 0.97
N GLY A 87 4.23 18.45 -0.01
CA GLY A 87 5.08 19.24 -0.90
C GLY A 87 5.95 20.26 -0.17
N GLN A 88 5.45 20.88 0.90
CA GLN A 88 6.22 21.76 1.76
C GLN A 88 7.29 21.00 2.55
N ARG A 89 6.91 19.91 3.24
CA ARG A 89 7.84 19.07 4.00
C ARG A 89 8.96 18.48 3.14
N LEU A 90 8.70 18.15 1.88
CA LEU A 90 9.73 17.74 0.92
C LEU A 90 10.82 18.81 0.72
N ARG A 91 10.46 20.10 0.75
CA ARG A 91 11.41 21.21 0.59
C ARG A 91 12.11 21.55 1.90
N ASP A 92 11.39 21.51 3.01
CA ASP A 92 11.87 21.93 4.31
C ASP A 92 12.81 20.87 4.93
N GLU A 93 12.42 19.59 4.88
CA GLU A 93 13.19 18.48 5.48
C GLU A 93 14.25 17.89 4.53
N ARG A 94 14.12 18.12 3.22
CA ARG A 94 14.94 17.51 2.16
C ARG A 94 15.24 16.02 2.41
N PRO A 95 14.21 15.17 2.43
CA PRO A 95 14.38 13.76 2.73
C PRO A 95 15.33 13.07 1.73
N ARG A 96 16.03 12.04 2.20
CA ARG A 96 16.94 11.22 1.39
C ARG A 96 16.23 10.54 0.24
N ALA A 97 14.96 10.16 0.45
CA ALA A 97 14.08 9.62 -0.56
C ALA A 97 12.61 9.86 -0.17
N LEU A 98 11.75 9.92 -1.19
CA LEU A 98 10.30 9.79 -1.04
C LEU A 98 9.90 8.37 -1.48
N VAL A 99 9.35 7.58 -0.57
CA VAL A 99 8.77 6.27 -0.84
C VAL A 99 7.27 6.39 -0.99
N LEU A 100 6.80 6.11 -2.20
CA LEU A 100 5.38 6.07 -2.56
C LEU A 100 4.90 4.64 -2.47
N ILE A 101 3.77 4.42 -1.79
CA ILE A 101 3.20 3.09 -1.62
C ILE A 101 1.75 3.14 -2.08
N ASP A 102 1.46 2.40 -3.15
CA ASP A 102 0.15 2.42 -3.82
C ASP A 102 -0.32 3.88 -4.09
N PHE A 103 -1.63 4.15 -4.00
CA PHE A 103 -2.28 5.46 -4.07
C PHE A 103 -1.86 6.39 -5.23
N PRO A 104 -1.87 5.89 -6.46
CA PRO A 104 -1.27 6.52 -7.64
C PRO A 104 -1.81 7.88 -8.06
N GLU A 105 -3.10 8.18 -7.89
CA GLU A 105 -3.68 9.50 -8.22
C GLU A 105 -2.97 10.64 -7.48
N PHE A 106 -2.70 10.43 -6.18
CA PHE A 106 -2.01 11.40 -5.34
C PHE A 106 -0.49 11.27 -5.49
N ASN A 107 0.03 10.04 -5.40
CA ASN A 107 1.47 9.78 -5.35
C ASN A 107 2.20 10.20 -6.63
N LEU A 108 1.59 10.06 -7.82
CA LEU A 108 2.21 10.56 -9.07
C LEU A 108 2.28 12.09 -9.14
N ARG A 109 1.36 12.80 -8.47
CA ARG A 109 1.41 14.26 -8.33
C ARG A 109 2.49 14.66 -7.33
N LEU A 110 2.57 13.99 -6.19
CA LEU A 110 3.60 14.23 -5.18
C LEU A 110 5.02 13.95 -5.73
N ALA A 111 5.19 12.88 -6.50
CA ALA A 111 6.44 12.55 -7.20
C ALA A 111 6.96 13.72 -8.05
N ARG A 112 6.07 14.50 -8.67
CA ARG A 112 6.44 15.70 -9.44
C ARG A 112 7.02 16.79 -8.54
N GLN A 113 6.50 16.97 -7.33
CA GLN A 113 7.05 17.93 -6.36
C GLN A 113 8.39 17.46 -5.81
N ALA A 114 8.52 16.18 -5.48
CA ALA A 114 9.78 15.60 -5.02
C ALA A 114 10.91 15.79 -6.03
N ARG A 115 10.63 15.50 -7.31
CA ARG A 115 11.62 15.72 -8.39
C ARG A 115 12.03 17.17 -8.55
N ARG A 116 11.10 18.12 -8.39
CA ARG A 116 11.41 19.56 -8.40
C ARG A 116 12.26 19.98 -7.20
N ALA A 117 12.09 19.30 -6.07
CA ALA A 117 12.89 19.51 -4.86
C ALA A 117 14.23 18.75 -4.88
N GLY A 118 14.54 18.00 -5.95
CA GLY A 118 15.76 17.20 -6.05
C GLY A 118 15.73 15.91 -5.21
N VAL A 119 14.57 15.51 -4.68
CA VAL A 119 14.41 14.31 -3.85
C VAL A 119 14.17 13.09 -4.78
N PRO A 120 14.95 12.00 -4.64
CA PRO A 120 14.71 10.79 -5.41
C PRO A 120 13.42 10.10 -4.96
N VAL A 121 12.71 9.50 -5.93
CA VAL A 121 11.40 8.90 -5.70
C VAL A 121 11.49 7.40 -5.89
N VAL A 122 11.16 6.63 -4.85
CA VAL A 122 11.02 5.18 -4.91
C VAL A 122 9.53 4.86 -4.89
N TYR A 123 9.07 3.97 -5.77
CA TYR A 123 7.67 3.54 -5.82
C TYR A 123 7.58 2.06 -5.46
N PHE A 124 7.10 1.76 -4.26
CA PHE A 124 6.91 0.41 -3.75
C PHE A 124 5.44 0.00 -3.90
N VAL A 125 5.19 -1.26 -4.29
CA VAL A 125 3.84 -1.74 -4.63
C VAL A 125 3.18 -0.78 -5.64
N PRO A 126 3.77 -0.65 -6.84
CA PRO A 126 3.28 0.28 -7.83
C PRO A 126 1.86 -0.10 -8.27
N PRO A 127 1.09 0.86 -8.83
CA PRO A 127 -0.22 0.54 -9.36
C PRO A 127 -0.12 -0.49 -10.48
N GLN A 128 -1.08 -1.41 -10.50
CA GLN A 128 -1.23 -2.44 -11.53
C GLN A 128 -1.43 -1.80 -12.91
N LEU A 129 -0.34 -1.61 -13.64
CA LEU A 129 -0.32 -0.88 -14.91
C LEU A 129 -1.19 -1.48 -16.02
N TRP A 130 -1.50 -2.78 -15.96
CA TRP A 130 -2.35 -3.46 -16.93
C TRP A 130 -3.78 -2.91 -16.94
N ALA A 131 -4.24 -2.29 -15.85
CA ALA A 131 -5.53 -1.60 -15.77
C ALA A 131 -5.44 -0.09 -16.14
N TRP A 132 -4.29 0.41 -16.63
CA TRP A 132 -3.99 1.86 -16.64
C TRP A 132 -3.65 2.46 -18.03
N ARG A 133 -4.05 3.73 -18.24
CA ARG A 133 -3.84 4.51 -19.47
C ARG A 133 -2.34 4.69 -19.78
N ARG A 134 -1.91 4.41 -21.02
CA ARG A 134 -0.53 4.56 -21.57
C ARG A 134 0.20 5.85 -21.14
N GLY A 135 -0.52 6.95 -20.93
CA GLY A 135 0.05 8.24 -20.52
C GLY A 135 0.69 8.25 -19.11
N ARG A 136 0.29 7.35 -18.20
CA ARG A 136 0.81 7.34 -16.82
C ARG A 136 2.17 6.64 -16.69
N VAL A 137 2.45 5.63 -17.50
CA VAL A 137 3.78 5.00 -17.56
C VAL A 137 4.86 6.03 -17.92
N ARG A 138 4.58 6.90 -18.90
CA ARG A 138 5.48 8.04 -19.21
C ARG A 138 5.64 9.05 -18.08
N GLN A 139 4.67 9.15 -17.18
CA GLN A 139 4.82 9.99 -15.98
C GLN A 139 5.73 9.30 -14.97
N MET A 140 5.62 7.98 -14.80
CA MET A 140 6.52 7.21 -13.95
C MET A 140 7.96 7.28 -14.44
N ALA A 141 8.21 7.01 -15.73
CA ALA A 141 9.54 7.13 -16.34
C ALA A 141 10.22 8.49 -16.08
N ARG A 142 9.43 9.58 -16.05
CA ARG A 142 9.96 10.94 -15.84
C ARG A 142 10.12 11.31 -14.37
N ARG A 143 9.44 10.63 -13.45
CA ARG A 143 9.27 11.09 -12.07
C ARG A 143 9.84 10.13 -11.03
N VAL A 144 9.84 8.84 -11.31
CA VAL A 144 10.26 7.78 -10.40
C VAL A 144 11.72 7.47 -10.68
N SER A 145 12.51 7.35 -9.61
CA SER A 145 13.92 6.96 -9.65
C SER A 145 14.09 5.45 -9.62
N GLN A 146 13.22 4.73 -8.90
CA GLN A 146 13.20 3.27 -8.85
C GLN A 146 11.79 2.77 -8.55
N VAL A 147 11.35 1.73 -9.25
CA VAL A 147 10.13 0.99 -8.94
C VAL A 147 10.51 -0.32 -8.24
N LEU A 148 9.85 -0.65 -7.14
CA LEU A 148 9.97 -1.93 -6.45
C LEU A 148 8.67 -2.72 -6.72
N ALA A 149 8.71 -3.53 -7.77
CA ALA A 149 7.57 -4.30 -8.26
C ALA A 149 7.39 -5.58 -7.45
N VAL A 150 6.13 -5.92 -7.16
CA VAL A 150 5.79 -7.10 -6.35
C VAL A 150 5.34 -8.29 -7.20
N PHE A 151 5.15 -8.09 -8.50
CA PHE A 151 4.92 -9.17 -9.45
C PHE A 151 5.93 -9.14 -10.61
N PRO A 152 6.38 -10.31 -11.10
CA PRO A 152 7.38 -10.39 -12.16
C PRO A 152 6.89 -9.78 -13.49
N PHE A 153 5.59 -9.90 -13.79
CA PHE A 153 5.01 -9.31 -15.01
C PHE A 153 4.98 -7.77 -14.96
N GLU A 154 4.90 -7.16 -13.77
CA GLU A 154 4.95 -5.70 -13.60
C GLU A 154 6.36 -5.20 -13.87
N ALA A 155 7.38 -5.86 -13.31
CA ALA A 155 8.77 -5.54 -13.56
C ALA A 155 9.08 -5.53 -15.07
N ALA A 156 8.74 -6.61 -15.78
CA ALA A 156 8.93 -6.69 -17.22
C ALA A 156 8.18 -5.58 -18.00
N LEU A 157 7.02 -5.13 -17.51
CA LEU A 157 6.29 -4.03 -18.12
C LEU A 157 6.98 -2.68 -17.92
N TYR A 158 7.51 -2.42 -16.73
CA TYR A 158 8.28 -1.21 -16.43
C TYR A 158 9.60 -1.14 -17.21
N GLU A 159 10.30 -2.27 -17.32
CA GLU A 159 11.53 -2.40 -18.12
C GLU A 159 11.29 -2.06 -19.59
N ARG A 160 10.24 -2.62 -20.20
CA ARG A 160 9.84 -2.29 -21.59
C ARG A 160 9.60 -0.80 -21.83
N HIS A 161 9.30 -0.06 -20.77
CA HIS A 161 9.07 1.38 -20.82
C HIS A 161 10.24 2.20 -20.28
N HIS A 162 11.41 1.59 -20.09
CA HIS A 162 12.64 2.22 -19.60
C HIS A 162 12.46 2.91 -18.26
N VAL A 163 11.61 2.36 -17.39
CA VAL A 163 11.48 2.80 -16.01
C VAL A 163 12.41 1.91 -15.17
N PRO A 164 13.35 2.48 -14.39
CA PRO A 164 14.15 1.70 -13.45
C PRO A 164 13.23 0.92 -12.52
N VAL A 165 13.43 -0.39 -12.46
CA VAL A 165 12.58 -1.31 -11.72
C VAL A 165 13.37 -2.50 -11.21
N GLU A 166 12.94 -3.01 -10.06
CA GLU A 166 13.43 -4.23 -9.45
C GLU A 166 12.23 -5.05 -8.98
N PHE A 167 12.25 -6.36 -9.24
CA PHE A 167 11.28 -7.29 -8.69
C PHE A 167 11.72 -7.72 -7.29
N VAL A 168 10.94 -7.36 -6.27
CA VAL A 168 11.30 -7.55 -4.85
C VAL A 168 10.50 -8.67 -4.17
N GLY A 169 9.69 -9.42 -4.93
CA GLY A 169 8.76 -10.39 -4.36
C GLY A 169 7.52 -9.72 -3.75
N HIS A 170 6.54 -10.56 -3.37
CA HIS A 170 5.27 -10.07 -2.83
C HIS A 170 5.29 -10.10 -1.30
N PRO A 171 5.12 -8.96 -0.60
CA PRO A 171 5.24 -8.88 0.87
C PRO A 171 4.30 -9.83 1.64
N LEU A 172 3.19 -10.22 1.02
CA LEU A 172 2.26 -11.21 1.58
C LEU A 172 2.94 -12.56 1.86
N LEU A 173 3.95 -12.95 1.08
CA LEU A 173 4.67 -14.22 1.28
C LEU A 173 5.48 -14.24 2.58
N ASP A 174 5.89 -13.07 3.09
CA ASP A 174 6.63 -12.95 4.35
C ASP A 174 5.72 -13.07 5.58
N VAL A 175 4.40 -12.91 5.39
CA VAL A 175 3.41 -12.91 6.47
C VAL A 175 2.58 -14.18 6.48
N LEU A 176 2.44 -14.87 5.34
CA LEU A 176 1.66 -16.09 5.24
C LEU A 176 2.50 -17.31 5.63
N PRO A 177 2.04 -18.14 6.58
CA PRO A 177 2.57 -19.47 6.74
C PRO A 177 2.22 -20.27 5.49
N LEU A 178 3.23 -20.58 4.67
CA LEU A 178 3.06 -21.36 3.43
C LEU A 178 2.69 -22.83 3.70
N ASP A 179 2.74 -23.24 4.96
CA ASP A 179 2.52 -24.57 5.50
C ASP A 179 1.18 -24.73 6.25
N LEU A 180 0.26 -23.77 6.12
CA LEU A 180 -1.08 -23.88 6.72
C LEU A 180 -1.86 -25.06 6.11
N ALA A 181 -1.84 -26.20 6.80
CA ALA A 181 -2.66 -27.34 6.44
C ALA A 181 -4.15 -26.96 6.54
N ARG A 182 -4.93 -27.43 5.56
CA ARG A 182 -6.38 -27.18 5.49
C ARG A 182 -7.09 -27.51 6.80
N ASP A 183 -6.72 -28.62 7.44
CA ASP A 183 -7.37 -29.08 8.67
C ASP A 183 -7.03 -28.20 9.87
N ASP A 184 -5.81 -27.64 9.93
CA ASP A 184 -5.44 -26.66 10.97
C ASP A 184 -6.25 -25.36 10.82
N ALA A 185 -6.38 -24.87 9.59
CA ALA A 185 -7.21 -23.69 9.32
C ALA A 185 -8.67 -23.93 9.75
N ARG A 186 -9.24 -25.11 9.45
CA ARG A 186 -10.60 -25.50 9.85
C ARG A 186 -10.75 -25.61 11.36
N ARG A 187 -9.79 -26.22 12.06
CA ARG A 187 -9.78 -26.32 13.52
C ARG A 187 -9.74 -24.95 14.19
N ARG A 188 -8.91 -24.03 13.68
CA ARG A 188 -8.77 -22.66 14.22
C ARG A 188 -10.07 -21.87 14.20
N ILE A 189 -10.91 -22.06 13.19
CA ILE A 189 -12.23 -21.41 13.08
C ILE A 189 -13.37 -22.30 13.58
N GLN A 190 -13.06 -23.42 14.24
CA GLN A 190 -14.03 -24.38 14.78
C GLN A 190 -15.03 -24.88 13.71
N ALA A 191 -14.58 -25.04 12.47
CA ALA A 191 -15.41 -25.53 11.38
C ALA A 191 -15.66 -27.04 11.53
N ASP A 192 -16.91 -27.44 11.36
CA ASP A 192 -17.31 -28.85 11.38
C ASP A 192 -16.56 -29.63 10.27
N PRO A 193 -15.83 -30.71 10.61
CA PRO A 193 -15.11 -31.52 9.63
C PRO A 193 -16.04 -32.23 8.63
N GLY A 194 -17.30 -32.49 9.00
CA GLY A 194 -18.28 -33.18 8.15
C GLY A 194 -18.91 -32.31 7.06
N HIS A 195 -18.80 -30.99 7.16
CA HIS A 195 -19.49 -30.05 6.27
C HIS A 195 -18.58 -29.39 5.24
N SER A 196 -19.16 -28.94 4.14
CA SER A 196 -18.47 -28.07 3.19
C SER A 196 -18.32 -26.67 3.81
N LEU A 197 -17.08 -26.15 3.85
CA LEU A 197 -16.80 -24.80 4.32
C LEU A 197 -16.68 -23.83 3.14
N ILE A 198 -17.43 -22.75 3.16
CA ILE A 198 -17.41 -21.69 2.14
C ILE A 198 -17.10 -20.35 2.82
N GLY A 199 -16.05 -19.67 2.36
CA GLY A 199 -15.73 -18.31 2.77
C GLY A 199 -16.37 -17.29 1.83
N LEU A 200 -17.09 -16.30 2.38
CA LEU A 200 -17.64 -15.19 1.62
C LEU A 200 -16.80 -13.94 1.86
N LEU A 201 -16.18 -13.41 0.81
CA LEU A 201 -15.34 -12.21 0.86
C LEU A 201 -15.96 -11.15 -0.04
N PRO A 202 -17.00 -10.43 0.43
CA PRO A 202 -17.76 -9.47 -0.39
C PRO A 202 -17.02 -8.15 -0.65
N GLY A 203 -15.72 -8.07 -0.33
CA GLY A 203 -14.92 -6.85 -0.38
C GLY A 203 -14.74 -6.20 0.99
N SER A 204 -13.86 -5.20 1.03
CA SER A 204 -13.51 -4.48 2.26
C SER A 204 -14.24 -3.14 2.39
N ARG A 205 -14.84 -2.64 1.30
CA ARG A 205 -15.55 -1.36 1.28
C ARG A 205 -17.04 -1.56 1.54
N ARG A 206 -17.67 -0.61 2.22
CA ARG A 206 -19.11 -0.66 2.55
C ARG A 206 -20.00 -0.86 1.32
N GLU A 207 -19.67 -0.24 0.19
CA GLU A 207 -20.42 -0.39 -1.06
C GLU A 207 -20.20 -1.75 -1.73
N GLU A 208 -18.97 -2.28 -1.69
CA GLU A 208 -18.67 -3.63 -2.16
C GLU A 208 -19.50 -4.63 -1.36
N ILE A 209 -19.49 -4.50 -0.03
CA ILE A 209 -20.30 -5.32 0.87
C ILE A 209 -21.79 -5.19 0.54
N ALA A 210 -22.32 -3.96 0.44
CA ALA A 210 -23.74 -3.72 0.17
C ALA A 210 -24.19 -4.30 -1.17
N ARG A 211 -23.33 -4.31 -2.20
CA ARG A 211 -23.66 -4.79 -3.54
C ARG A 211 -23.38 -6.28 -3.75
N LEU A 212 -22.31 -6.80 -3.16
CA LEU A 212 -21.81 -8.16 -3.42
C LEU A 212 -22.28 -9.18 -2.39
N LEU A 213 -22.49 -8.79 -1.14
CA LEU A 213 -22.93 -9.73 -0.11
C LEU A 213 -24.32 -10.33 -0.40
N PRO A 214 -25.35 -9.57 -0.85
CA PRO A 214 -26.65 -10.16 -1.14
C PRO A 214 -26.63 -11.29 -2.18
N PRO A 215 -26.03 -11.15 -3.39
CA PRO A 215 -25.94 -12.25 -4.34
C PRO A 215 -25.03 -13.39 -3.86
N MET A 216 -23.97 -13.11 -3.09
CA MET A 216 -23.14 -14.16 -2.49
C MET A 216 -23.93 -15.02 -1.49
N LEU A 217 -24.79 -14.39 -0.67
CA LEU A 217 -25.67 -15.10 0.26
C LEU A 217 -26.73 -15.92 -0.49
N ASP A 218 -27.28 -15.41 -1.59
CA ASP A 218 -28.21 -16.19 -2.43
C ASP A 218 -27.54 -17.45 -2.99
N ALA A 219 -26.33 -17.30 -3.55
CA ALA A 219 -25.54 -18.44 -4.04
C ALA A 219 -25.24 -19.45 -2.91
N ALA A 220 -24.85 -18.97 -1.73
CA ALA A 220 -24.59 -19.83 -0.57
C ALA A 220 -25.83 -20.62 -0.14
N ARG A 221 -27.03 -20.00 -0.15
CA ARG A 221 -28.30 -20.69 0.16
C ARG A 221 -28.62 -21.78 -0.86
N ARG A 222 -28.43 -21.50 -2.16
CA ARG A 222 -28.64 -22.50 -3.23
C ARG A 222 -27.68 -23.68 -3.09
N LEU A 223 -26.41 -23.41 -2.80
CA LEU A 223 -25.42 -24.45 -2.54
C LEU A 223 -25.78 -25.28 -1.31
N ALA A 224 -26.21 -24.65 -0.22
CA ALA A 224 -26.63 -25.35 0.99
C ALA A 224 -27.87 -26.22 0.77
N ALA A 225 -28.82 -25.80 -0.08
CA ALA A 225 -30.00 -26.60 -0.42
C ALA A 225 -29.67 -27.79 -1.33
N ALA A 226 -28.64 -27.67 -2.17
CA ALA A 226 -28.17 -28.74 -3.07
C ALA A 226 -27.18 -29.71 -2.39
N ASP A 227 -26.60 -29.35 -1.25
CA ASP A 227 -25.64 -30.21 -0.53
C ASP A 227 -26.36 -31.38 0.17
N GLY A 228 -26.33 -32.55 -0.48
CA GLY A 228 -26.95 -33.78 0.01
C GLY A 228 -26.36 -34.34 1.31
N ARG A 229 -25.24 -33.78 1.82
CA ARG A 229 -24.63 -34.17 3.10
C ARG A 229 -25.36 -33.61 4.33
N ARG A 230 -26.40 -32.79 4.13
CA ARG A 230 -27.31 -32.31 5.19
C ARG A 230 -28.48 -33.26 5.48
N ARG A 231 -28.58 -34.40 4.81
CA ARG A 231 -29.56 -35.46 5.12
C ARG A 231 -28.97 -36.52 6.04
#